data_AF-A0A949NRW4-F1
#
_entry.id   AF-A0A949NRW4-F1
#
_cell.length_a   1.000
_cell.length_b   1.000
_cell.length_c   1.000
_cell.angle_alpha   90.00
_cell.angle_beta   90.00
_cell.angle_gamma   90.00
#
_symmetry.space_group_name_H-M   'P 1'
#
loop_
_entity.id
_entity.type
_entity.pdbx_description
1 polymer ?
#
loop_
_entity_poly.entity_id
_entity_poly.type
_entity_poly.pdbx_seq_one_letter_code
_entity_poly.pdbx_strand_id
1 'polypeptide(L)'
;MSATQSFRSAGFKTWEWWALALILALSLGLALKGYYLREPHPVRVFLERAEIIDQAARRFAADHGGAFPPDGIITRRPAGLDDRYIHWDYRWLIDFEAGPNGKGSHYVCLEFTGPNGRHEYRRLCANPEYRRRYGEGQPIPGYENRIWVIAEEARIHHPPKDKGR
;
A
#
# COMPACT_ATOMS: atom_id res chain seq x y z
N MET A 1 17.89 -10.89 66.62
CA MET A 1 16.54 -10.31 66.86
C MET A 1 16.04 -9.78 65.53
N SER A 2 15.02 -10.42 64.94
CA SER A 2 14.50 -10.08 63.60
C SER A 2 13.56 -8.90 63.65
N ALA A 3 13.80 -7.88 62.82
CA ALA A 3 12.87 -6.79 62.59
C ALA A 3 11.84 -7.22 61.54
N THR A 4 10.61 -7.51 61.98
CA THR A 4 9.49 -7.78 61.07
C THR A 4 9.00 -6.44 60.51
N GLN A 5 9.43 -6.08 59.29
CA GLN A 5 8.82 -4.98 58.55
C GLN A 5 7.36 -5.34 58.23
N SER A 6 6.43 -4.66 58.88
CA SER A 6 5.02 -4.67 58.52
C SER A 6 4.85 -3.95 57.18
N PHE A 7 4.67 -4.70 56.10
CA PHE A 7 4.10 -4.15 54.87
C PHE A 7 2.65 -3.75 55.16
N ARG A 8 2.43 -2.48 55.51
CA ARG A 8 1.09 -1.90 55.49
C ARG A 8 0.66 -1.80 54.04
N SER A 9 -0.25 -2.66 53.62
CA SER A 9 -1.03 -2.44 52.41
C SER A 9 -1.87 -1.17 52.62
N ALA A 10 -1.46 -0.06 52.02
CA ALA A 10 -2.31 1.12 51.94
C ALA A 10 -3.52 0.75 51.08
N GLY A 11 -4.67 0.52 51.73
CA GLY A 11 -5.92 0.23 51.03
C GLY A 11 -6.39 1.48 50.28
N PHE A 12 -6.60 1.34 48.97
CA PHE A 12 -7.14 2.42 48.15
C PHE A 12 -8.51 2.87 48.67
N LYS A 13 -8.72 4.19 48.71
CA LYS A 13 -10.03 4.77 48.96
C LYS A 13 -10.96 4.46 47.79
N THR A 14 -12.26 4.39 48.03
CA THR A 14 -13.28 4.10 47.00
C THR A 14 -13.22 5.04 45.79
N TRP A 15 -12.83 6.31 45.96
CA TRP A 15 -12.66 7.25 44.85
C TRP A 15 -11.41 6.95 43.99
N GLU A 16 -10.35 6.41 44.59
CA GLU A 16 -9.12 6.03 43.87
C GLU A 16 -9.39 4.83 42.96
N TRP A 17 -10.27 3.91 43.39
CA TRP A 17 -10.76 2.82 42.54
C TRP A 17 -11.54 3.32 41.33
N TRP A 18 -12.41 4.32 41.51
CA TRP A 18 -13.13 4.94 40.40
C TRP A 18 -12.19 5.69 39.44
N ALA A 19 -11.20 6.41 39.98
CA ALA A 19 -10.19 7.08 39.18
C ALA A 19 -9.35 6.08 38.36
N LEU A 20 -8.91 4.98 38.99
CA LEU A 20 -8.19 3.90 38.31
C LEU A 20 -9.03 3.24 37.23
N ALA A 21 -10.30 2.93 37.50
CA ALA A 21 -11.21 2.36 36.53
C ALA A 21 -11.41 3.28 35.31
N LEU A 22 -11.53 4.59 35.55
CA LEU A 22 -11.67 5.58 34.48
C LEU A 22 -10.40 5.67 33.62
N ILE A 23 -9.21 5.70 34.24
CA ILE A 23 -7.93 5.72 33.52
C ILE A 23 -7.76 4.45 32.69
N LEU A 24 -8.10 3.28 33.24
CA LEU A 24 -8.05 2.01 32.52
C LEU A 24 -9.02 2.01 31.32
N ALA A 25 -10.25 2.47 31.51
CA ALA A 25 -11.25 2.55 30.44
C ALA A 25 -10.82 3.50 29.31
N LEU A 26 -10.29 4.68 29.66
CA LEU A 26 -9.74 5.64 28.69
C LEU A 26 -8.53 5.06 27.95
N SER A 27 -7.60 4.45 28.67
CA SER A 27 -6.40 3.83 28.08
C SER A 27 -6.76 2.69 27.12
N LEU A 28 -7.73 1.85 27.51
CA LEU A 28 -8.25 0.78 26.68
C LEU A 28 -8.97 1.34 25.44
N GLY A 29 -9.80 2.36 25.61
CA GLY A 29 -10.47 3.03 24.50
C GLY A 29 -9.50 3.62 23.48
N LEU A 30 -8.43 4.27 23.95
CA LEU A 30 -7.36 4.79 23.10
C LEU A 30 -6.56 3.67 22.41
N ALA A 31 -6.28 2.58 23.12
CA ALA A 31 -5.57 1.43 22.53
C ALA A 31 -6.41 0.74 21.44
N LEU A 32 -7.70 0.53 21.67
CA LEU A 32 -8.63 -0.04 20.69
C LEU A 32 -8.80 0.90 19.48
N LYS A 33 -8.95 2.20 19.72
CA LYS A 33 -8.99 3.20 18.65
C LYS A 33 -7.70 3.20 17.83
N GLY A 34 -6.54 3.17 18.49
CA GLY A 34 -5.24 3.08 17.81
C GLY A 34 -5.06 1.80 17.01
N TYR A 35 -5.56 0.67 17.51
CA TYR A 35 -5.56 -0.59 16.78
C TYR A 35 -6.42 -0.53 15.51
N TYR A 36 -7.61 0.06 15.60
CA TYR A 36 -8.53 0.21 14.47
C TYR A 36 -8.02 1.20 13.40
N LEU A 37 -7.20 2.18 13.82
CA LEU A 37 -6.60 3.15 12.91
C LEU A 37 -5.32 2.64 12.23
N ARG A 38 -4.80 1.46 12.59
CA ARG A 38 -3.64 0.89 11.90
C ARG A 38 -4.09 0.36 10.55
N GLU A 39 -3.39 0.80 9.50
CA GLU A 39 -3.55 0.20 8.16
C GLU A 39 -3.37 -1.32 8.24
N PRO A 40 -4.25 -2.10 7.57
CA PRO A 40 -4.11 -3.54 7.49
C PRO A 40 -2.72 -3.93 7.00
N HIS A 41 -2.17 -5.02 7.53
CA HIS A 41 -0.83 -5.48 7.16
C HIS A 41 -0.64 -5.61 5.63
N PRO A 42 -1.59 -6.15 4.85
CA PRO A 42 -1.47 -6.20 3.39
C PRO A 42 -1.36 -4.83 2.72
N VAL A 43 -2.05 -3.82 3.25
CA VAL A 43 -1.95 -2.44 2.74
C VAL A 43 -0.57 -1.84 3.02
N ARG A 44 -0.01 -2.05 4.22
CA ARG A 44 1.35 -1.59 4.51
C ARG A 44 2.38 -2.23 3.59
N VAL A 45 2.25 -3.54 3.37
CA VAL A 45 3.11 -4.27 2.42
C VAL A 45 2.94 -3.69 1.02
N PHE A 46 1.73 -3.39 0.58
CA PHE A 46 1.52 -2.71 -0.70
C PHE A 46 2.28 -1.39 -0.77
N LEU A 47 2.18 -0.51 0.23
CA LEU A 47 2.85 0.79 0.21
C LEU A 47 4.37 0.64 0.08
N GLU A 48 4.97 -0.27 0.85
CA GLU A 48 6.41 -0.58 0.76
C GLU A 48 6.79 -1.12 -0.63
N ARG A 49 5.98 -2.01 -1.21
CA ARG A 49 6.24 -2.57 -2.54
C ARG A 49 5.99 -1.58 -3.65
N ALA A 50 5.00 -0.72 -3.53
CA ALA A 50 4.65 0.29 -4.51
C ALA A 50 5.81 1.25 -4.73
N GLU A 51 6.47 1.69 -3.65
CA GLU A 51 7.65 2.53 -3.74
C GLU A 51 8.83 1.83 -4.45
N ILE A 52 9.08 0.55 -4.14
CA ILE A 52 10.14 -0.24 -4.80
C ILE A 52 9.83 -0.43 -6.30
N ILE A 53 8.57 -0.71 -6.65
CA ILE A 53 8.13 -0.87 -8.04
C ILE A 53 8.22 0.46 -8.78
N ASP A 54 7.84 1.58 -8.16
CA ASP A 54 7.98 2.92 -8.71
C ASP A 54 9.45 3.20 -9.09
N GLN A 55 10.37 3.00 -8.14
CA GLN A 55 11.81 3.17 -8.37
C GLN A 55 12.33 2.26 -9.50
N ALA A 56 11.89 1.00 -9.54
CA ALA A 56 12.25 0.07 -10.60
C ALA A 56 11.74 0.53 -11.97
N ALA A 57 10.49 1.00 -12.05
CA ALA A 57 9.89 1.52 -13.28
C ALA A 57 10.59 2.80 -13.76
N ARG A 58 11.00 3.68 -12.85
CA ARG A 58 11.79 4.88 -13.19
C ARG A 58 13.18 4.53 -13.68
N ARG A 59 13.84 3.53 -13.08
CA ARG A 59 15.14 3.02 -13.57
C ARG A 59 15.00 2.41 -14.96
N PHE A 60 13.97 1.60 -15.18
CA PHE A 60 13.65 1.11 -16.53
C PHE A 60 13.46 2.26 -17.51
N ALA A 61 12.69 3.28 -17.14
CA ALA A 61 12.47 4.43 -18.00
C ALA A 61 13.75 5.19 -18.32
N ALA A 62 14.66 5.35 -17.36
CA ALA A 62 15.96 5.96 -17.59
C ALA A 62 16.78 5.19 -18.65
N ASP A 63 16.76 3.86 -18.59
CA ASP A 63 17.48 3.00 -19.53
C ASP A 63 16.80 2.94 -20.92
N HIS A 64 15.53 3.33 -21.02
CA HIS A 64 14.72 3.28 -22.26
C HIS A 64 14.31 4.67 -22.76
N GLY A 65 15.17 5.68 -22.57
CA GLY A 65 14.97 7.01 -23.15
C GLY A 65 13.76 7.76 -22.60
N GLY A 66 13.37 7.47 -21.37
CA GLY A 66 12.22 8.03 -20.66
C GLY A 66 10.89 7.32 -20.91
N ALA A 67 10.90 6.13 -21.53
CA ALA A 67 9.70 5.33 -21.76
C ALA A 67 9.52 4.25 -20.68
N PHE A 68 8.36 4.21 -20.05
CA PHE A 68 8.01 3.26 -18.99
C PHE A 68 7.65 1.87 -19.55
N PRO A 69 7.68 0.81 -18.72
CA PRO A 69 7.20 -0.51 -19.13
C PRO A 69 5.74 -0.46 -19.60
N PRO A 70 5.33 -1.37 -20.51
CA PRO A 70 3.94 -1.52 -20.89
C PRO A 70 3.13 -2.16 -19.77
N ASP A 71 1.82 -2.22 -19.99
CA ASP A 71 0.84 -2.82 -19.08
C ASP A 71 1.23 -4.24 -18.65
N GLY A 72 1.01 -4.54 -17.37
CA GLY A 72 1.10 -5.89 -16.84
C GLY A 72 -0.12 -6.72 -17.26
N ILE A 73 -0.03 -8.04 -17.11
CA ILE A 73 -1.22 -8.91 -17.25
C ILE A 73 -1.64 -9.32 -15.85
N ILE A 74 -2.67 -8.67 -15.29
CA ILE A 74 -3.10 -8.91 -13.90
C ILE A 74 -1.87 -8.67 -12.99
N THR A 75 -1.66 -9.48 -11.96
CA THR A 75 -0.53 -9.31 -11.03
C THR A 75 0.81 -9.80 -11.58
N ARG A 76 0.92 -10.02 -12.89
CA ARG A 76 2.18 -10.44 -13.52
C ARG A 76 3.08 -9.23 -13.75
N ARG A 77 4.38 -9.52 -13.76
CA ARG A 77 5.44 -8.57 -14.06
C ARG A 77 5.24 -7.93 -15.45
N PRO A 78 5.35 -6.59 -15.57
CA PRO A 78 5.40 -5.90 -16.85
C PRO A 78 6.50 -6.43 -17.77
N ALA A 79 6.28 -6.40 -19.09
CA ALA A 79 7.30 -6.81 -20.04
C ALA A 79 8.54 -5.91 -19.95
N GLY A 80 9.73 -6.51 -19.90
CA GLY A 80 11.01 -5.79 -19.82
C GLY A 80 11.42 -5.33 -18.42
N LEU A 81 10.49 -5.26 -17.45
CA LEU A 81 10.80 -4.96 -16.06
C LEU A 81 11.34 -6.21 -15.34
N ASP A 82 12.44 -6.77 -15.85
CA ASP A 82 13.03 -8.03 -15.40
C ASP A 82 13.84 -7.91 -14.09
N ASP A 83 14.48 -9.00 -13.67
CA ASP A 83 15.22 -9.10 -12.40
C ASP A 83 16.43 -8.15 -12.30
N ARG A 84 16.82 -7.47 -13.39
CA ARG A 84 17.80 -6.36 -13.34
C ARG A 84 17.23 -5.15 -12.60
N TYR A 85 15.92 -4.95 -12.66
CA TYR A 85 15.22 -3.85 -12.03
C TYR A 85 14.56 -4.27 -10.73
N ILE A 86 13.82 -5.39 -10.74
CA ILE A 86 13.06 -5.87 -9.58
C ILE A 86 12.77 -7.37 -9.68
N HIS A 87 12.90 -8.06 -8.54
CA HIS A 87 12.39 -9.41 -8.39
C HIS A 87 10.90 -9.38 -8.09
N TRP A 88 10.06 -9.48 -9.13
CA TRP A 88 8.61 -9.38 -9.02
C TRP A 88 7.99 -10.66 -8.46
N ASP A 89 7.07 -10.53 -7.50
CA ASP A 89 6.25 -11.63 -7.01
C ASP A 89 4.75 -11.33 -7.22
N TYR A 90 4.09 -12.21 -7.98
CA TYR A 90 2.65 -12.10 -8.28
C TYR A 90 1.76 -12.19 -7.03
N ARG A 91 2.30 -12.73 -5.93
CA ARG A 91 1.62 -12.86 -4.63
C ARG A 91 1.50 -11.52 -3.89
N TRP A 92 2.17 -10.47 -4.35
CA TRP A 92 1.99 -9.12 -3.81
C TRP A 92 0.60 -8.56 -4.11
N LEU A 93 -0.14 -9.15 -5.05
CA LEU A 93 -1.47 -8.68 -5.47
C LEU A 93 -1.44 -7.22 -5.93
N ILE A 94 -0.40 -6.88 -6.70
CA ILE A 94 -0.21 -5.57 -7.30
C ILE A 94 -0.35 -5.73 -8.79
N ASP A 95 -1.30 -5.02 -9.37
CA ASP A 95 -1.47 -4.86 -10.81
C ASP A 95 -0.70 -3.62 -11.26
N PHE A 96 0.14 -3.76 -12.29
CA PHE A 96 0.85 -2.63 -12.90
C PHE A 96 0.08 -2.20 -14.13
N GLU A 97 -0.63 -1.08 -14.04
CA GLU A 97 -1.49 -0.58 -15.09
C GLU A 97 -0.82 0.56 -15.86
N ALA A 98 -0.66 0.36 -17.17
CA ALA A 98 -0.23 1.41 -18.09
C ALA A 98 -1.29 1.63 -19.18
N GLY A 99 -2.04 2.72 -19.07
CA GLY A 99 -3.20 2.99 -19.92
C GLY A 99 -3.26 4.43 -20.43
N PRO A 100 -4.13 4.74 -21.41
CA PRO A 100 -4.29 6.09 -21.93
C PRO A 100 -4.81 7.05 -20.85
N ASN A 101 -4.21 8.23 -20.73
CA ASN A 101 -4.60 9.25 -19.73
C ASN A 101 -5.72 10.21 -20.21
N GLY A 102 -6.21 10.04 -21.44
CA GLY A 102 -7.23 10.91 -22.05
C GLY A 102 -6.71 12.25 -22.57
N LYS A 103 -5.40 12.51 -22.50
CA LYS A 103 -4.73 13.74 -22.95
C LYS A 103 -3.65 13.50 -24.01
N GLY A 104 -3.72 12.36 -24.71
CA GLY A 104 -2.74 11.96 -25.73
C GLY A 104 -1.44 11.35 -25.18
N SER A 105 -1.39 11.03 -23.88
CA SER A 105 -0.29 10.29 -23.24
C SER A 105 -0.83 9.08 -22.48
N HIS A 106 0.02 8.37 -21.75
CA HIS A 106 -0.36 7.28 -20.86
C HIS A 106 -0.16 7.66 -19.40
N TYR A 107 -0.93 7.05 -18.51
CA TYR A 107 -0.60 6.97 -17.09
C TYR A 107 0.13 5.65 -16.83
N VAL A 108 0.90 5.62 -15.74
CA VAL A 108 1.48 4.43 -15.15
C VAL A 108 1.11 4.44 -13.68
N CYS A 109 0.40 3.40 -13.24
CA CYS A 109 -0.23 3.34 -11.94
C CYS A 109 -0.20 1.89 -11.43
N LEU A 110 -0.09 1.72 -10.12
CA LEU A 110 -0.21 0.42 -9.47
C LEU A 110 -1.56 0.34 -8.79
N GLU A 111 -2.26 -0.78 -8.93
CA GLU A 111 -3.46 -1.07 -8.16
C GLU A 111 -3.19 -2.23 -7.20
N PHE A 112 -3.37 -1.99 -5.90
CA PHE A 112 -3.43 -3.06 -4.93
C PHE A 112 -4.78 -3.77 -5.06
N THR A 113 -4.73 -5.00 -5.56
CA THR A 113 -5.90 -5.79 -5.90
C THR A 113 -6.23 -6.84 -4.85
N GLY A 114 -5.85 -6.70 -3.56
CA GLY A 114 -6.17 -7.78 -2.63
C GLY A 114 -5.92 -7.58 -1.14
N PRO A 115 -6.79 -6.85 -0.43
CA PRO A 115 -6.66 -6.58 1.00
C PRO A 115 -6.67 -7.82 1.90
N ASN A 116 -7.06 -8.99 1.38
CA ASN A 116 -7.20 -10.24 2.14
C ASN A 116 -6.53 -11.45 1.45
N GLY A 117 -5.47 -11.22 0.68
CA GLY A 117 -4.77 -12.30 -0.03
C GLY A 117 -5.55 -12.87 -1.23
N ARG A 118 -6.59 -12.16 -1.68
CA ARG A 118 -7.41 -12.53 -2.84
C ARG A 118 -7.34 -11.42 -3.89
N HIS A 119 -7.21 -11.80 -5.15
CA HIS A 119 -7.22 -10.87 -6.26
C HIS A 119 -8.64 -10.34 -6.53
N GLU A 120 -8.77 -9.03 -6.56
CA GLU A 120 -9.99 -8.25 -6.76
C GLU A 120 -9.63 -6.98 -7.54
N TYR A 121 -9.77 -7.07 -8.85
CA TYR A 121 -9.44 -5.97 -9.76
C TYR A 121 -10.62 -5.00 -9.90
N ARG A 122 -10.38 -3.73 -9.60
CA ARG A 122 -11.39 -2.67 -9.56
C ARG A 122 -11.17 -1.60 -10.64
N ARG A 123 -10.08 -1.64 -11.40
CA ARG A 123 -9.75 -0.67 -12.49
C ARG A 123 -9.70 0.77 -11.98
N LEU A 124 -9.26 0.97 -10.75
CA LEU A 124 -9.23 2.27 -10.07
C LEU A 124 -8.21 3.19 -10.70
N CYS A 125 -7.09 2.64 -11.18
CA CYS A 125 -6.08 3.38 -11.91
C CYS A 125 -6.65 4.00 -13.21
N ALA A 126 -7.68 3.44 -13.84
CA ALA A 126 -8.30 4.06 -15.02
C ALA A 126 -9.07 5.37 -14.71
N ASN A 127 -9.45 5.60 -13.45
CA ASN A 127 -10.20 6.80 -13.06
C ASN A 127 -9.26 7.98 -12.72
N PRO A 128 -9.26 9.07 -13.52
CA PRO A 128 -8.37 10.22 -13.30
C PRO A 128 -8.70 11.02 -12.04
N GLU A 129 -9.92 10.95 -11.51
CA GLU A 129 -10.24 11.55 -10.22
C GLU A 129 -9.53 10.80 -9.10
N TYR A 130 -9.55 9.47 -9.13
CA TYR A 130 -8.91 8.65 -8.11
C TYR A 130 -7.40 8.81 -8.14
N ARG A 131 -6.76 8.75 -9.30
CA ARG A 131 -5.32 8.96 -9.41
C ARG A 131 -4.88 10.31 -8.82
N ARG A 132 -5.62 11.39 -9.10
CA ARG A 132 -5.32 12.73 -8.57
C ARG A 132 -5.52 12.87 -7.07
N ARG A 133 -6.54 12.20 -6.50
CA ARG A 133 -6.91 12.39 -5.08
C ARG A 133 -6.26 11.36 -4.16
N TYR A 134 -5.94 10.18 -4.68
CA TYR A 134 -5.56 9.02 -3.88
C TYR A 134 -4.30 8.30 -4.40
N GLY A 135 -3.58 8.88 -5.36
CA GLY A 135 -2.45 8.28 -6.05
C GLY A 135 -1.21 7.97 -5.23
N GLU A 136 -1.18 8.25 -3.93
CA GLU A 136 -0.04 7.96 -3.05
C GLU A 136 -0.40 6.86 -2.04
N GLY A 137 -1.20 5.88 -2.48
CA GLY A 137 -1.68 4.80 -1.62
C GLY A 137 -2.67 5.25 -0.55
N GLN A 138 -3.31 6.41 -0.74
CA GLN A 138 -4.31 6.94 0.19
C GLN A 138 -5.59 6.09 0.16
N PRO A 139 -6.33 6.01 1.28
CA PRO A 139 -7.63 5.34 1.31
C PRO A 139 -8.63 5.94 0.32
N ILE A 140 -9.28 5.08 -0.46
CA ILE A 140 -10.33 5.47 -1.41
C ILE A 140 -11.69 5.14 -0.77
N PRO A 141 -12.60 6.11 -0.60
CA PRO A 141 -13.92 5.86 -0.02
C PRO A 141 -14.67 4.75 -0.79
N GLY A 142 -15.12 3.73 -0.05
CA GLY A 142 -15.88 2.61 -0.62
C GLY A 142 -15.01 1.47 -1.19
N TYR A 143 -13.68 1.58 -1.16
CA TYR A 143 -12.78 0.54 -1.65
C TYR A 143 -11.72 0.18 -0.61
N GLU A 144 -11.46 -1.11 -0.50
CA GLU A 144 -10.33 -1.61 0.29
C GLU A 144 -9.01 -1.55 -0.51
N ASN A 145 -9.10 -1.57 -1.84
CA ASN A 145 -7.97 -1.38 -2.75
C ASN A 145 -7.30 -0.01 -2.53
N ARG A 146 -6.06 0.09 -3.01
CA ARG A 146 -5.27 1.32 -3.03
C ARG A 146 -4.64 1.46 -4.41
N ILE A 147 -4.30 2.69 -4.77
CA ILE A 147 -3.56 2.95 -5.99
C ILE A 147 -2.29 3.75 -5.71
N TRP A 148 -1.28 3.55 -6.53
CA TRP A 148 -0.04 4.32 -6.51
C TRP A 148 0.29 4.83 -7.91
N VAL A 149 0.33 6.15 -8.09
CA VAL A 149 0.57 6.78 -9.39
C VAL A 149 2.06 7.02 -9.54
N ILE A 150 2.64 6.38 -10.55
CA ILE A 150 4.07 6.55 -10.89
C ILE A 150 4.23 7.74 -11.83
N ALA A 151 3.39 7.84 -12.85
CA ALA A 151 3.40 8.92 -13.83
C ALA A 151 2.02 9.16 -14.45
N GLU A 152 1.62 10.42 -14.61
CA GLU A 152 0.40 10.80 -15.35
C GLU A 152 0.66 11.06 -16.83
N GLU A 153 1.91 11.35 -17.19
CA GLU A 153 2.34 11.69 -18.55
C GLU A 153 3.53 10.82 -18.96
N ALA A 154 3.24 9.55 -19.23
CA ALA A 154 4.21 8.53 -19.61
C ALA A 154 4.20 8.24 -21.10
N ARG A 155 5.41 8.09 -21.66
CA ARG A 155 5.63 7.33 -22.89
C ARG A 155 5.78 5.86 -22.51
N ILE A 156 5.24 4.95 -23.32
CA ILE A 156 5.29 3.52 -23.06
C ILE A 156 6.28 2.86 -24.02
N HIS A 157 7.17 2.05 -23.47
CA HIS A 157 8.08 1.21 -24.23
C HIS A 157 7.32 -0.01 -24.75
N HIS A 158 7.14 -0.09 -26.05
CA HIS A 158 6.57 -1.27 -26.69
C HIS A 158 7.73 -2.13 -27.23
N PRO A 159 8.09 -3.23 -26.54
CA PRO A 159 9.07 -4.14 -27.11
C PRO A 159 8.55 -4.68 -28.45
N PRO A 160 9.44 -5.01 -29.40
CA PRO A 160 9.04 -5.60 -30.67
C PRO A 160 8.13 -6.80 -30.40
N LYS A 161 6.97 -6.88 -31.07
CA LYS A 161 6.13 -8.07 -30.99
C LYS A 161 6.98 -9.26 -31.44
N ASP A 162 7.25 -10.17 -30.53
CA ASP A 162 7.96 -11.40 -30.86
C ASP A 162 7.10 -12.13 -31.90
N LYS A 163 7.60 -12.22 -33.13
CA LYS A 163 6.95 -12.97 -34.20
C LYS A 163 7.22 -14.45 -33.89
N GLY A 164 6.41 -15.01 -33.00
CA GLY A 164 6.25 -16.43 -32.69
C GLY A 164 7.43 -17.35 -32.98
N ARG A 165 8.04 -17.89 -31.93
CA ARG A 165 8.56 -19.25 -31.98
C ARG A 165 7.58 -20.20 -31.31
#